data_AF-A0A1F8BAU3-F1
#
_entry.id   AF-A0A1F8BAU3-F1
#
_cell.length_a   1.000
_cell.length_b   1.000
_cell.length_c   1.000
_cell.angle_alpha   90.00
_cell.angle_beta   90.00
_cell.angle_gamma   90.00
#
_symmetry.space_group_name_H-M   'P 1'
#
loop_
_entity.id
_entity.type
_entity.pdbx_description
1 polymer ?
#
loop_
_entity_poly.entity_id
_entity_poly.type
_entity_poly.pdbx_seq_one_letter_code
_entity_poly.pdbx_strand_id
1 'polypeptide(L)'
;MAERIALDTRYWNSPEQGIENTASFMVEQKDGALEDRINYTELFLDDENDLFHPVFGKLKNTLEIKSATDELEAKAIDKLNDWAKTNDEGHAIWISPPYPDQKESRFIVYDMQRNEGRKKISLHAVCGNQNLSDCLTIAEQISAFSCQTDLNISGEANLRETPITFSPEPYFPSWIDLLQNLIEPPQIWEKIRQGVHIEEKNKLIELAAKELAQLFSELQSAESDRLHVVLGAKLEQRFINQGFKILHKGPCGISNVLALASFETEGGSINSPFNLIYNVLPALDKSFPCPSCEKPIPSGKGITKCPHCGITKEQVGSNCD
;
A
#
# COMPACT_ATOMS: atom_id res chain seq x y z
N MET A 1 8.85 -19.15 7.75
CA MET A 1 8.56 -18.11 6.75
C MET A 1 7.06 -18.10 6.55
N ALA A 2 6.41 -16.93 6.63
CA ALA A 2 4.98 -16.83 6.39
C ALA A 2 4.73 -16.74 4.87
N GLU A 3 3.80 -17.54 4.36
CA GLU A 3 3.42 -17.53 2.95
C GLU A 3 2.20 -16.63 2.76
N ARG A 4 2.43 -15.55 2.01
CA ARG A 4 1.47 -14.61 1.45
C ARG A 4 0.30 -15.29 0.69
N ILE A 5 -0.91 -14.73 0.72
CA ILE A 5 -2.01 -14.96 -0.26
C ILE A 5 -1.90 -13.95 -1.39
N ALA A 6 -2.61 -14.25 -2.46
CA ALA A 6 -3.03 -13.25 -3.41
C ALA A 6 -3.84 -12.06 -2.82
N LEU A 7 -4.02 -11.08 -3.69
CA LEU A 7 -4.75 -9.82 -3.58
C LEU A 7 -6.16 -10.00 -3.00
N ASP A 8 -6.53 -9.15 -2.04
CA ASP A 8 -7.90 -9.11 -1.50
C ASP A 8 -8.79 -8.22 -2.37
N THR A 9 -9.88 -8.81 -2.88
CA THR A 9 -10.79 -8.13 -3.81
C THR A 9 -12.15 -7.79 -3.19
N ARG A 10 -12.36 -8.08 -1.89
CA ARG A 10 -13.64 -7.90 -1.18
C ARG A 10 -14.15 -6.45 -1.17
N TYR A 11 -13.25 -5.49 -1.35
CA TYR A 11 -13.50 -4.07 -1.09
C TYR A 11 -13.48 -3.22 -2.36
N TRP A 12 -13.60 -3.87 -3.51
CA TRP A 12 -13.62 -3.22 -4.83
C TRP A 12 -15.07 -2.95 -5.22
N ASN A 13 -15.60 -1.81 -4.75
CA ASN A 13 -17.00 -1.42 -4.95
C ASN A 13 -17.29 -0.99 -6.41
N SER A 14 -16.25 -0.80 -7.22
CA SER A 14 -16.34 -0.48 -8.64
C SER A 14 -15.17 -1.13 -9.42
N PRO A 15 -15.29 -1.31 -10.75
CA PRO A 15 -14.18 -1.81 -11.57
C PRO A 15 -12.98 -0.85 -11.53
N GLU A 16 -13.21 0.46 -11.49
CA GLU A 16 -12.14 1.47 -11.37
C GLU A 16 -11.34 1.28 -10.08
N GLN A 17 -12.01 1.01 -8.95
CA GLN A 17 -11.34 0.70 -7.68
C GLN A 17 -10.49 -0.56 -7.77
N GLY A 18 -10.99 -1.61 -8.43
CA GLY A 18 -10.23 -2.83 -8.66
C GLY A 18 -9.01 -2.61 -9.57
N ILE A 19 -9.15 -1.79 -10.61
CA ILE A 19 -8.07 -1.43 -11.55
C ILE A 19 -6.97 -0.68 -10.82
N GLU A 20 -7.32 0.37 -10.09
CA GLU A 20 -6.36 1.23 -9.39
C GLU A 20 -5.62 0.46 -8.28
N ASN A 21 -6.35 -0.32 -7.47
CA ASN A 21 -5.76 -1.19 -6.45
C ASN A 21 -4.82 -2.22 -7.07
N THR A 22 -5.22 -2.86 -8.18
CA THR A 22 -4.37 -3.82 -8.89
C THR A 22 -3.12 -3.15 -9.46
N ALA A 23 -3.21 -1.95 -10.02
CA ALA A 23 -2.06 -1.23 -10.56
C ALA A 23 -1.07 -0.81 -9.45
N SER A 24 -1.57 -0.24 -8.34
CA SER A 24 -0.78 0.06 -7.12
C SER A 24 -0.05 -1.18 -6.61
N PHE A 25 -0.81 -2.25 -6.43
CA PHE A 25 -0.33 -3.55 -6.00
C PHE A 25 0.83 -4.08 -6.87
N MET A 26 0.68 -4.01 -8.20
CA MET A 26 1.70 -4.48 -9.15
C MET A 26 2.98 -3.62 -9.13
N VAL A 27 2.90 -2.33 -8.78
CA VAL A 27 4.10 -1.50 -8.54
C VAL A 27 4.80 -1.93 -7.25
N GLU A 28 4.06 -1.94 -6.14
CA GLU A 28 4.63 -2.13 -4.80
C GLU A 28 5.24 -3.50 -4.58
N GLN A 29 4.68 -4.52 -5.26
CA GLN A 29 5.07 -5.92 -5.11
C GLN A 29 5.94 -6.45 -6.24
N LYS A 30 6.38 -5.58 -7.16
CA LYS A 30 7.39 -5.90 -8.18
C LYS A 30 8.68 -6.38 -7.50
N ASP A 31 9.07 -7.63 -7.74
CA ASP A 31 10.36 -8.18 -7.32
C ASP A 31 11.47 -7.56 -8.18
N GLY A 32 12.18 -6.60 -7.58
CA GLY A 32 13.09 -5.69 -8.26
C GLY A 32 13.72 -4.69 -7.29
N ALA A 33 14.36 -3.66 -7.84
CA ALA A 33 15.02 -2.62 -7.05
C ALA A 33 14.00 -1.62 -6.46
N LEU A 34 14.42 -0.75 -5.52
CA LEU A 34 13.49 0.19 -4.86
C LEU A 34 13.00 1.28 -5.82
N GLU A 35 13.86 1.71 -6.73
CA GLU A 35 13.55 2.62 -7.84
C GLU A 35 12.53 2.05 -8.83
N ASP A 36 12.24 0.76 -8.79
CA ASP A 36 11.17 0.14 -9.57
C ASP A 36 9.80 0.12 -8.87
N ARG A 37 9.73 0.57 -7.61
CA ARG A 37 8.59 0.44 -6.70
C ARG A 37 8.14 1.80 -6.17
N ILE A 38 7.96 2.75 -7.09
CA ILE A 38 7.51 4.13 -6.83
C ILE A 38 6.05 4.22 -7.27
N ASN A 39 5.10 4.20 -6.33
CA ASN A 39 3.68 4.28 -6.66
C ASN A 39 3.25 5.75 -6.79
N TYR A 40 2.51 6.06 -7.86
CA TYR A 40 1.99 7.39 -8.16
C TYR A 40 0.47 7.41 -8.03
N THR A 41 -0.05 8.49 -7.45
CA THR A 41 -1.48 8.78 -7.42
C THR A 41 -1.72 10.30 -7.34
N GLU A 42 -2.94 10.73 -7.63
CA GLU A 42 -3.35 12.14 -7.66
C GLU A 42 -4.50 12.38 -6.68
N LEU A 43 -4.32 13.36 -5.79
CA LEU A 43 -5.38 13.85 -4.91
C LEU A 43 -5.82 15.25 -5.31
N PHE A 44 -7.06 15.56 -4.96
CA PHE A 44 -7.68 16.86 -5.15
C PHE A 44 -8.37 17.29 -3.86
N LEU A 45 -8.75 18.57 -3.78
CA LEU A 45 -9.75 19.01 -2.82
C LEU A 45 -11.13 18.96 -3.48
N ASP A 46 -12.13 18.49 -2.74
CA ASP A 46 -13.54 18.56 -3.14
C ASP A 46 -14.20 19.88 -2.72
N ASP A 47 -15.52 19.99 -2.93
CA ASP A 47 -16.30 21.20 -2.62
C ASP A 47 -16.38 21.51 -1.11
N GLU A 48 -16.10 20.54 -0.23
CA GLU A 48 -15.96 20.74 1.22
C GLU A 48 -14.52 21.12 1.62
N ASN A 49 -13.62 21.23 0.63
CA ASN A 49 -12.17 21.36 0.75
C ASN A 49 -11.50 20.17 1.44
N ASP A 50 -12.09 18.97 1.38
CA ASP A 50 -11.45 17.76 1.91
C ASP A 50 -10.63 17.03 0.85
N LEU A 51 -9.51 16.43 1.28
CA LEU A 51 -8.69 15.55 0.44
C LEU A 51 -9.51 14.37 -0.11
N PHE A 52 -9.48 14.22 -1.44
CA PHE A 52 -10.27 13.27 -2.21
C PHE A 52 -9.43 12.62 -3.31
N HIS A 53 -9.57 11.30 -3.48
CA HIS A 53 -9.04 10.54 -4.61
C HIS A 53 -10.16 10.27 -5.64
N PRO A 54 -9.95 10.49 -6.95
CA PRO A 54 -10.99 10.35 -7.99
C PRO A 54 -11.77 9.03 -7.98
N VAL A 55 -11.12 7.93 -7.60
CA VAL A 55 -11.66 6.57 -7.65
C VAL A 55 -12.13 6.06 -6.28
N PHE A 56 -11.55 6.56 -5.18
CA PHE A 56 -11.80 6.03 -3.82
C PHE A 56 -12.66 6.96 -2.96
N GLY A 57 -12.81 8.23 -3.35
CA GLY A 57 -13.56 9.24 -2.59
C GLY A 57 -12.70 9.99 -1.57
N LYS A 58 -13.36 10.58 -0.56
CA LYS A 58 -12.72 11.35 0.51
C LYS A 58 -11.75 10.48 1.31
N LEU A 59 -10.52 10.93 1.50
CA LEU A 59 -9.47 10.17 2.19
C LEU A 59 -9.84 9.77 3.62
N LYS A 60 -10.55 10.65 4.32
CA LYS A 60 -11.07 10.38 5.67
C LYS A 60 -12.17 9.30 5.72
N ASN A 61 -12.93 9.14 4.63
CA ASN A 61 -13.95 8.09 4.52
C ASN A 61 -13.32 6.77 4.07
N THR A 62 -12.23 6.87 3.31
CA THR A 62 -11.32 5.76 3.08
C THR A 62 -10.40 5.53 4.28
N LEU A 63 -10.72 5.94 5.53
CA LEU A 63 -10.12 5.46 6.80
C LEU A 63 -11.08 4.61 7.66
N GLU A 64 -10.52 3.63 8.36
CA GLU A 64 -11.05 2.76 9.42
C GLU A 64 -9.89 2.49 10.36
N ILE A 65 -10.17 2.63 11.65
CA ILE A 65 -9.14 2.69 12.68
C ILE A 65 -9.24 1.41 13.50
N LYS A 66 -8.21 0.57 13.44
CA LYS A 66 -8.19 -0.78 14.05
C LYS A 66 -6.97 -1.05 14.92
N SER A 67 -5.85 -0.42 14.58
CA SER A 67 -4.59 -0.50 15.30
C SER A 67 -4.14 0.89 15.72
N ALA A 68 -3.25 0.94 16.70
CA ALA A 68 -2.59 2.18 17.09
C ALA A 68 -1.79 2.81 15.93
N THR A 69 -1.38 2.02 14.92
CA THR A 69 -0.75 2.54 13.69
C THR A 69 -1.75 3.29 12.83
N ASP A 70 -2.95 2.72 12.62
CA ASP A 70 -4.02 3.36 11.84
C ASP A 70 -4.52 4.65 12.51
N GLU A 71 -4.50 4.73 13.85
CA GLU A 71 -4.79 5.97 14.60
C GLU A 71 -3.80 7.10 14.32
N LEU A 72 -2.51 6.78 14.20
CA LEU A 72 -1.46 7.76 13.91
C LEU A 72 -1.54 8.22 12.45
N GLU A 73 -1.77 7.27 11.55
CA GLU A 73 -2.04 7.54 10.14
C GLU A 73 -3.29 8.40 9.96
N ALA A 74 -4.41 8.11 10.62
CA ALA A 74 -5.62 8.94 10.54
C ALA A 74 -5.35 10.43 10.86
N LYS A 75 -4.61 10.68 11.94
CA LYS A 75 -4.19 12.06 12.33
C LYS A 75 -3.23 12.69 11.31
N ALA A 76 -2.42 11.90 10.61
CA ALA A 76 -1.55 12.40 9.54
C ALA A 76 -2.37 12.87 8.32
N ILE A 77 -3.47 12.18 7.97
CA ILE A 77 -4.44 12.68 6.97
C ILE A 77 -5.07 13.99 7.42
N ASP A 78 -5.51 14.09 8.68
CA ASP A 78 -6.13 15.32 9.18
C ASP A 78 -5.16 16.51 9.07
N LYS A 79 -3.89 16.33 9.47
CA LYS A 79 -2.83 17.35 9.31
C LYS A 79 -2.55 17.70 7.84
N LEU A 80 -2.53 16.73 6.93
CA LEU A 80 -2.37 16.98 5.47
C LEU A 80 -3.58 17.70 4.88
N ASN A 81 -4.78 17.38 5.36
CA ASN A 81 -6.03 17.99 4.93
C ASN A 81 -6.08 19.46 5.34
N ASP A 82 -5.71 19.77 6.58
CA ASP A 82 -5.60 21.14 7.08
C ASP A 82 -4.49 21.93 6.36
N TRP A 83 -3.35 21.30 6.05
CA TRP A 83 -2.31 21.89 5.22
C TRP A 83 -2.81 22.24 3.81
N ALA A 84 -3.47 21.29 3.12
CA ALA A 84 -3.98 21.49 1.77
C ALA A 84 -5.12 22.53 1.72
N LYS A 85 -5.95 22.63 2.77
CA LYS A 85 -6.93 23.71 2.94
C LYS A 85 -6.27 25.07 3.01
N THR A 86 -5.19 25.20 3.81
CA THR A 86 -4.57 26.48 4.16
C THR A 86 -3.50 26.99 3.19
N ASN A 87 -2.94 26.14 2.33
CA ASN A 87 -1.87 26.49 1.39
C ASN A 87 -2.29 26.23 -0.06
N ASP A 88 -1.91 27.09 -1.01
CA ASP A 88 -2.25 26.90 -2.43
C ASP A 88 -1.23 26.04 -3.18
N GLU A 89 0.00 25.98 -2.69
CA GLU A 89 1.14 25.26 -3.25
C GLU A 89 2.09 24.80 -2.13
N GLY A 90 3.05 23.94 -2.47
CA GLY A 90 4.15 23.55 -1.60
C GLY A 90 4.29 22.04 -1.44
N HIS A 91 5.21 21.63 -0.56
CA HIS A 91 5.56 20.22 -0.39
C HIS A 91 5.38 19.73 1.04
N ALA A 92 4.97 18.48 1.17
CA ALA A 92 4.96 17.74 2.43
C ALA A 92 5.55 16.33 2.23
N ILE A 93 6.08 15.75 3.29
CA ILE A 93 6.54 14.36 3.31
C ILE A 93 6.03 13.65 4.57
N TRP A 94 5.44 12.48 4.38
CA TRP A 94 5.13 11.54 5.45
C TRP A 94 6.19 10.44 5.51
N ILE A 95 6.66 10.12 6.71
CA ILE A 95 7.77 9.19 6.94
C ILE A 95 7.32 8.08 7.87
N SER A 96 7.44 6.84 7.41
CA SER A 96 7.00 5.64 8.12
C SER A 96 8.16 4.66 8.28
N PRO A 97 8.72 4.50 9.49
CA PRO A 97 9.77 3.53 9.76
C PRO A 97 9.31 2.07 9.57
N PRO A 98 10.24 1.10 9.44
CA PRO A 98 9.91 -0.31 9.48
C PRO A 98 9.24 -0.72 10.81
N TYR A 99 8.29 -1.65 10.75
CA TYR A 99 7.58 -2.22 11.90
C TYR A 99 7.48 -3.75 11.76
N PRO A 100 7.00 -4.52 12.76
CA PRO A 100 7.12 -5.99 12.77
C PRO A 100 6.63 -6.71 11.51
N ASP A 101 5.55 -6.22 10.90
CA ASP A 101 4.98 -6.77 9.66
C ASP A 101 5.63 -6.17 8.40
N GLN A 102 6.13 -4.93 8.45
CA GLN A 102 6.74 -4.21 7.32
C GLN A 102 8.23 -3.92 7.54
N LYS A 103 9.08 -4.62 6.79
CA LYS A 103 10.54 -4.54 6.93
C LYS A 103 11.22 -3.37 6.20
N GLU A 104 10.43 -2.56 5.51
CA GLU A 104 10.87 -1.46 4.65
C GLU A 104 10.30 -0.16 5.19
N SER A 105 11.08 0.93 5.12
CA SER A 105 10.57 2.27 5.40
C SER A 105 9.73 2.77 4.23
N ARG A 106 8.86 3.75 4.49
CA ARG A 106 8.13 4.50 3.45
C ARG A 106 8.36 5.99 3.59
N PHE A 107 8.38 6.62 2.43
CA PHE A 107 8.34 8.05 2.25
C PHE A 107 7.22 8.34 1.27
N ILE A 108 6.22 9.13 1.66
CA ILE A 108 5.19 9.62 0.73
C ILE A 108 5.40 11.12 0.59
N VAL A 109 5.80 11.56 -0.60
CA VAL A 109 5.96 12.98 -0.93
C VAL A 109 4.67 13.50 -1.55
N TYR A 110 4.19 14.63 -1.05
CA TYR A 110 3.01 15.35 -1.50
C TYR A 110 3.48 16.63 -2.18
N ASP A 111 3.37 16.70 -3.51
CA ASP A 111 3.67 17.91 -4.29
C ASP A 111 2.35 18.60 -4.68
N MET A 112 2.02 19.69 -3.99
CA MET A 112 0.78 20.45 -4.21
C MET A 112 1.01 21.62 -5.14
N GLN A 113 0.20 21.68 -6.20
CA GLN A 113 0.21 22.75 -7.20
C GLN A 113 -1.21 23.22 -7.51
N ARG A 114 -1.37 24.53 -7.76
CA ARG A 114 -2.66 25.12 -8.15
C ARG A 114 -2.73 25.30 -9.66
N ASN A 115 -3.51 24.44 -10.33
CA ASN A 115 -3.74 24.50 -11.78
C ASN A 115 -5.20 24.85 -12.09
N GLU A 116 -5.41 25.86 -12.95
CA GLU A 116 -6.73 26.30 -13.43
C GLU A 116 -7.76 26.55 -12.30
N GLY A 117 -7.29 27.04 -11.15
CA GLY A 117 -8.10 27.32 -9.97
C GLY A 117 -8.34 26.13 -9.04
N ARG A 118 -8.03 24.89 -9.45
CA ARG A 118 -8.10 23.67 -8.63
C ARG A 118 -6.73 23.36 -8.01
N LYS A 119 -6.72 22.84 -6.78
CA LYS A 119 -5.52 22.27 -6.16
C LYS A 119 -5.41 20.81 -6.58
N LYS A 120 -4.26 20.43 -7.12
CA LYS A 120 -3.86 19.05 -7.41
C LYS A 120 -2.65 18.72 -6.54
N ILE A 121 -2.64 17.53 -5.97
CA ILE A 121 -1.55 17.04 -5.14
C ILE A 121 -1.07 15.73 -5.75
N SER A 122 0.15 15.76 -6.29
CA SER A 122 0.85 14.58 -6.79
C SER A 122 1.46 13.82 -5.61
N LEU A 123 1.13 12.54 -5.47
CA LEU A 123 1.69 11.66 -4.44
C LEU A 123 2.74 10.75 -5.04
N HIS A 124 3.93 10.77 -4.45
CA HIS A 124 5.05 9.90 -4.82
C HIS A 124 5.36 9.01 -3.61
N ALA A 125 4.82 7.79 -3.60
CA ALA A 125 5.05 6.83 -2.53
C ALA A 125 6.27 5.96 -2.86
N VAL A 126 7.28 6.03 -1.99
CA VAL A 126 8.61 5.46 -2.18
C VAL A 126 8.90 4.40 -1.14
N CYS A 127 9.49 3.29 -1.59
CA CYS A 127 10.00 2.21 -0.75
C CYS A 127 11.45 2.49 -0.33
N GLY A 128 11.79 2.28 0.95
CA GLY A 128 13.13 2.49 1.49
C GLY A 128 13.65 1.34 2.35
N ASN A 129 14.96 1.35 2.61
CA ASN A 129 15.68 0.39 3.47
C ASN A 129 16.14 1.00 4.81
N GLN A 130 15.74 2.25 5.08
CA GLN A 130 16.12 3.03 6.24
C GLN A 130 15.51 2.43 7.52
N ASN A 131 16.32 2.34 8.59
CA ASN A 131 15.84 1.94 9.91
C ASN A 131 15.23 3.15 10.67
N LEU A 132 14.65 2.93 11.85
CA LEU A 132 14.05 4.00 12.66
C LEU A 132 15.01 5.17 12.94
N SER A 133 16.29 4.90 13.25
CA SER A 133 17.28 5.95 13.48
C SER A 133 17.55 6.76 12.22
N ASP A 134 17.67 6.10 11.07
CA ASP A 134 17.89 6.76 9.78
C ASP A 134 16.67 7.64 9.43
N CYS A 135 15.44 7.12 9.60
CA CYS A 135 14.20 7.87 9.39
C CYS A 135 14.08 9.10 10.30
N LEU A 136 14.51 9.01 11.57
CA LEU A 136 14.56 10.14 12.49
C LEU A 136 15.57 11.19 12.03
N THR A 137 16.79 10.80 11.64
CA THR A 137 17.79 11.74 11.11
C THR A 137 17.32 12.42 9.82
N ILE A 138 16.67 11.69 8.91
CA ILE A 138 16.09 12.27 7.68
C ILE A 138 14.98 13.26 8.04
N ALA A 139 14.10 12.94 8.98
CA ALA A 139 13.05 13.84 9.45
C ALA A 139 13.63 15.13 10.08
N GLU A 140 14.67 15.00 10.91
CA GLU A 140 15.39 16.14 11.50
C GLU A 140 16.03 17.02 10.41
N GLN A 141 16.66 16.41 9.40
CA GLN A 141 17.27 17.13 8.28
C GLN A 141 16.25 17.85 7.39
N ILE A 142 15.08 17.25 7.15
CA ILE A 142 13.98 17.89 6.40
C ILE A 142 13.31 18.98 7.23
N SER A 143 13.17 18.79 8.55
CA SER A 143 12.56 19.80 9.43
C SER A 143 13.30 21.14 9.46
N ALA A 144 14.61 21.15 9.15
CA ALA A 144 15.39 22.37 8.97
C ALA A 144 14.94 23.24 7.78
N PHE A 145 14.15 22.68 6.87
CA PHE A 145 13.51 23.34 5.72
C PHE A 145 12.01 23.59 5.95
N SER A 146 11.50 23.34 7.17
CA SER A 146 10.10 23.54 7.53
C SER A 146 9.83 24.92 8.14
N CYS A 147 8.61 25.41 7.91
CA CYS A 147 8.06 26.57 8.62
C CYS A 147 7.21 26.15 9.85
N GLN A 148 7.06 24.86 10.13
CA GLN A 148 6.28 24.35 11.26
C GLN A 148 7.06 24.54 12.57
N THR A 149 6.50 25.29 13.52
CA THR A 149 7.17 25.64 14.79
C THR A 149 7.21 24.52 15.82
N ASP A 150 6.25 23.60 15.77
CA ASP A 150 5.98 22.61 16.82
C ASP A 150 6.04 21.16 16.27
N LEU A 151 7.02 20.90 15.40
CA LEU A 151 7.30 19.58 14.82
C LEU A 151 7.79 18.59 15.90
N ASN A 152 6.88 17.81 16.46
CA ASN A 152 7.26 16.63 17.25
C ASN A 152 7.51 15.43 16.33
N ILE A 153 8.78 15.11 16.11
CA ILE A 153 9.26 13.98 15.30
C ILE A 153 10.16 13.02 16.10
N SER A 154 10.10 13.07 17.43
CA SER A 154 11.07 12.45 18.36
C SER A 154 11.04 10.91 18.50
N GLY A 155 10.26 10.20 17.69
CA GLY A 155 10.11 8.74 17.77
C GLY A 155 9.13 8.18 16.75
N GLU A 156 9.03 6.85 16.67
CA GLU A 156 8.26 6.16 15.61
C GLU A 156 6.81 6.65 15.50
N ALA A 157 6.09 6.70 16.62
CA ALA A 157 4.69 7.14 16.62
C ALA A 157 4.56 8.60 16.16
N ASN A 158 5.48 9.47 16.59
CA ASN A 158 5.48 10.89 16.27
C ASN A 158 5.77 11.13 14.77
N LEU A 159 6.67 10.34 14.16
CA LEU A 159 6.91 10.33 12.71
C LEU A 159 5.66 9.91 11.92
N ARG A 160 5.05 8.77 12.29
CA ARG A 160 3.82 8.29 11.64
C ARG A 160 2.65 9.27 11.77
N GLU A 161 2.59 10.02 12.87
CA GLU A 161 1.52 10.99 13.09
C GLU A 161 1.76 12.33 12.36
N THR A 162 3.00 12.66 11.98
CA THR A 162 3.38 14.05 11.66
C THR A 162 4.05 14.17 10.30
N PRO A 163 3.25 14.41 9.24
CA PRO A 163 3.74 14.92 7.96
C PRO A 163 4.51 16.23 8.15
N ILE A 164 5.70 16.28 7.54
CA ILE A 164 6.61 17.41 7.60
C ILE A 164 6.41 18.25 6.34
N THR A 165 5.95 19.49 6.48
CA THR A 165 5.90 20.43 5.35
C THR A 165 7.26 21.10 5.21
N PHE A 166 7.71 21.34 3.98
CA PHE A 166 9.06 21.88 3.74
C PHE A 166 9.13 22.72 2.46
N SER A 167 10.08 23.66 2.45
CA SER A 167 10.45 24.46 1.28
C SER A 167 11.94 24.26 0.96
N PRO A 168 12.30 23.68 -0.20
CA PRO A 168 13.69 23.43 -0.58
C PRO A 168 14.46 24.73 -0.91
N GLU A 169 13.75 25.77 -1.36
CA GLU A 169 14.34 27.04 -1.75
C GLU A 169 14.75 27.89 -0.53
N PRO A 170 15.84 28.68 -0.63
CA PRO A 170 16.72 28.87 -1.79
C PRO A 170 17.91 27.87 -1.85
N TYR A 171 17.94 26.86 -0.97
CA TYR A 171 19.12 26.01 -0.76
C TYR A 171 19.25 24.88 -1.79
N PHE A 172 18.13 24.35 -2.27
CA PHE A 172 18.06 23.31 -3.29
C PHE A 172 17.20 23.79 -4.48
N PRO A 173 17.56 23.44 -5.75
CA PRO A 173 16.80 23.87 -6.92
C PRO A 173 15.39 23.26 -7.02
N SER A 174 15.14 22.15 -6.33
CA SER A 174 13.84 21.50 -6.25
C SER A 174 13.74 20.62 -4.99
N TRP A 175 12.52 20.18 -4.67
CA TRP A 175 12.30 19.19 -3.61
C TRP A 175 12.96 17.85 -3.92
N ILE A 176 13.06 17.49 -5.22
CA ILE A 176 13.72 16.27 -5.69
C ILE A 176 15.21 16.32 -5.34
N ASP A 177 15.86 17.47 -5.58
CA ASP A 177 17.28 17.65 -5.26
C ASP A 177 17.55 17.59 -3.74
N LEU A 178 16.65 18.14 -2.92
CA LEU A 178 16.73 18.00 -1.46
C LEU A 178 16.63 16.52 -1.04
N LEU A 179 15.58 15.81 -1.46
CA LEU A 179 15.35 14.42 -1.03
C LEU A 179 16.39 13.45 -1.60
N GLN A 180 16.93 13.72 -2.79
CA GLN A 180 18.03 12.95 -3.40
C GLN A 180 19.34 13.01 -2.60
N ASN A 181 19.56 14.08 -1.82
CA ASN A 181 20.71 14.18 -0.91
C ASN A 181 20.49 13.52 0.45
N LEU A 182 19.24 13.11 0.78
CA LEU A 182 18.87 12.59 2.11
C LEU A 182 18.40 11.13 2.09
N ILE A 183 17.81 10.66 0.98
CA ILE A 183 17.14 9.36 0.89
C ILE A 183 17.74 8.54 -0.26
N GLU A 184 18.52 7.53 0.09
CA GLU A 184 19.03 6.52 -0.84
C GLU A 184 17.95 5.50 -1.26
N PRO A 185 18.02 4.92 -2.48
CA PRO A 185 18.96 5.21 -3.57
C PRO A 185 18.60 6.42 -4.47
N PRO A 186 19.59 7.19 -5.00
CA PRO A 186 19.36 8.37 -5.83
C PRO A 186 18.58 8.11 -7.13
N GLN A 187 18.62 6.87 -7.63
CA GLN A 187 17.91 6.42 -8.83
C GLN A 187 16.39 6.59 -8.72
N ILE A 188 15.82 6.55 -7.50
CA ILE A 188 14.41 6.85 -7.24
C ILE A 188 14.08 8.27 -7.73
N TRP A 189 14.88 9.23 -7.28
CA TRP A 189 14.62 10.65 -7.51
C TRP A 189 14.85 11.04 -8.96
N GLU A 190 15.80 10.42 -9.65
CA GLU A 190 15.96 10.60 -11.10
C GLU A 190 14.76 10.07 -11.90
N LYS A 191 14.20 8.90 -11.53
CA LYS A 191 12.95 8.39 -12.15
C LYS A 191 11.74 9.29 -11.86
N ILE A 192 11.69 9.91 -10.68
CA ILE A 192 10.66 10.89 -10.34
C ILE A 192 10.84 12.15 -11.19
N ARG A 193 12.05 12.70 -11.26
CA ARG A 193 12.44 13.87 -12.08
C ARG A 193 12.08 13.69 -13.56
N GLN A 194 12.21 12.46 -14.08
CA GLN A 194 11.92 12.12 -15.47
C GLN A 194 10.45 11.73 -15.72
N GLY A 195 9.61 11.61 -14.68
CA GLY A 195 8.21 11.16 -14.80
C GLY A 195 8.01 9.69 -15.17
N VAL A 196 9.09 8.89 -15.26
CA VAL A 196 9.05 7.49 -15.75
C VAL A 196 8.10 6.62 -14.94
N HIS A 197 8.10 6.77 -13.62
CA HIS A 197 7.20 6.04 -12.71
C HIS A 197 5.71 6.29 -12.97
N ILE A 198 5.34 7.49 -13.45
CA ILE A 198 3.96 7.83 -13.87
C ILE A 198 3.58 7.04 -15.12
N GLU A 199 4.48 6.98 -16.11
CA GLU A 199 4.26 6.16 -17.30
C GLU A 199 4.18 4.65 -16.98
N GLU A 200 5.04 4.15 -16.09
CA GLU A 200 5.01 2.76 -15.61
C GLU A 200 3.67 2.44 -14.92
N LYS A 201 3.21 3.32 -14.03
CA LYS A 201 1.89 3.22 -13.36
C LYS A 201 0.74 3.23 -14.37
N ASN A 202 0.74 4.13 -15.35
CA ASN A 202 -0.32 4.22 -16.36
C ASN A 202 -0.40 2.94 -17.23
N LYS A 203 0.74 2.38 -17.63
CA LYS A 203 0.81 1.09 -18.35
C LYS A 203 0.24 -0.07 -17.50
N LEU A 204 0.42 -0.01 -16.18
CA LEU A 204 -0.16 -0.98 -15.25
C LEU A 204 -1.68 -0.79 -15.04
N ILE A 205 -2.18 0.44 -15.06
CA ILE A 205 -3.63 0.74 -15.06
C ILE A 205 -4.30 0.16 -16.31
N GLU A 206 -3.73 0.38 -17.50
CA GLU A 206 -4.23 -0.19 -18.76
C GLU A 206 -4.25 -1.74 -18.73
N LEU A 207 -3.18 -2.35 -18.22
CA LEU A 207 -3.09 -3.80 -18.10
C LEU A 207 -4.07 -4.36 -17.05
N ALA A 208 -4.20 -3.70 -15.90
CA ALA A 208 -5.15 -4.06 -14.86
C ALA A 208 -6.60 -3.96 -15.37
N ALA A 209 -6.95 -2.92 -16.14
CA ALA A 209 -8.25 -2.81 -16.80
C ALA A 209 -8.54 -4.01 -17.71
N LYS A 210 -7.57 -4.41 -18.54
CA LYS A 210 -7.70 -5.56 -19.45
C LYS A 210 -7.85 -6.90 -18.71
N GLU A 211 -7.10 -7.13 -17.64
CA GLU A 211 -7.18 -8.40 -16.89
C GLU A 211 -8.41 -8.44 -15.97
N LEU A 212 -8.75 -7.33 -15.30
CA LEU A 212 -9.92 -7.25 -14.44
C LEU A 212 -11.23 -7.42 -15.22
N ALA A 213 -11.33 -6.83 -16.42
CA ALA A 213 -12.51 -6.97 -17.29
C ALA A 213 -12.86 -8.45 -17.61
N GLN A 214 -11.87 -9.36 -17.57
CA GLN A 214 -12.07 -10.79 -17.80
C GLN A 214 -12.54 -11.55 -16.54
N LEU A 215 -12.46 -10.94 -15.35
CA LEU A 215 -12.88 -11.50 -14.06
C LEU A 215 -14.04 -10.71 -13.42
N PHE A 216 -14.46 -9.59 -14.02
CA PHE A 216 -15.33 -8.62 -13.36
C PHE A 216 -16.74 -9.16 -13.07
N SER A 217 -17.30 -9.99 -13.96
CA SER A 217 -18.57 -10.67 -13.70
C SER A 217 -18.48 -11.67 -12.55
N GLU A 218 -17.37 -12.42 -12.45
CA GLU A 218 -17.13 -13.32 -11.32
C GLU A 218 -17.00 -12.53 -10.01
N LEU A 219 -16.28 -11.39 -10.02
CA LEU A 219 -16.12 -10.48 -8.88
C LEU A 219 -17.45 -9.87 -8.40
N GLN A 220 -18.31 -9.42 -9.31
CA GLN A 220 -19.65 -8.93 -8.93
C GLN A 220 -20.56 -10.02 -8.37
N SER A 221 -20.34 -11.28 -8.76
CA SER A 221 -21.08 -12.45 -8.26
C SER A 221 -20.45 -13.13 -7.03
N ALA A 222 -19.38 -12.57 -6.47
CA ALA A 222 -18.65 -13.18 -5.37
C ALA A 222 -19.40 -13.03 -4.03
N GLU A 223 -20.27 -13.97 -3.71
CA GLU A 223 -21.06 -13.95 -2.46
C GLU A 223 -20.26 -14.33 -1.19
N SER A 224 -18.94 -14.54 -1.29
CA SER A 224 -18.12 -14.92 -0.12
C SER A 224 -16.66 -14.48 -0.23
N ASP A 225 -16.06 -14.19 0.92
CA ASP A 225 -14.65 -13.85 1.10
C ASP A 225 -13.69 -14.81 0.40
N ARG A 226 -14.02 -16.11 0.44
CA ARG A 226 -13.25 -17.15 -0.27
C ARG A 226 -13.23 -16.93 -1.77
N LEU A 227 -14.35 -16.52 -2.39
CA LEU A 227 -14.40 -16.25 -3.82
C LEU A 227 -13.55 -15.02 -4.17
N HIS A 228 -13.65 -13.96 -3.38
CA HIS A 228 -12.81 -12.77 -3.55
C HIS A 228 -11.30 -13.08 -3.50
N VAL A 229 -10.89 -13.94 -2.57
CA VAL A 229 -9.49 -14.41 -2.45
C VAL A 229 -9.07 -15.29 -3.64
N VAL A 230 -9.95 -16.18 -4.12
CA VAL A 230 -9.70 -16.99 -5.33
C VAL A 230 -9.58 -16.11 -6.57
N LEU A 231 -10.39 -15.05 -6.68
CA LEU A 231 -10.37 -14.12 -7.81
C LEU A 231 -9.11 -13.24 -7.82
N GLY A 232 -8.66 -12.80 -6.65
CA GLY A 232 -7.34 -12.18 -6.50
C GLY A 232 -6.20 -13.11 -6.92
N ALA A 233 -6.27 -14.40 -6.56
CA ALA A 233 -5.27 -15.40 -6.98
C ALA A 233 -5.27 -15.65 -8.49
N LYS A 234 -6.45 -15.73 -9.12
CA LYS A 234 -6.56 -15.77 -10.60
C LYS A 234 -5.92 -14.53 -11.23
N LEU A 235 -6.15 -13.35 -10.66
CA LEU A 235 -5.62 -12.09 -11.18
C LEU A 235 -4.09 -12.03 -11.06
N GLU A 236 -3.51 -12.35 -9.91
CA GLU A 236 -2.05 -12.44 -9.76
C GLU A 236 -1.42 -13.47 -10.70
N GLN A 237 -2.02 -14.64 -10.87
CA GLN A 237 -1.51 -15.65 -11.80
C GLN A 237 -1.51 -15.14 -13.25
N ARG A 238 -2.48 -14.30 -13.65
CA ARG A 238 -2.51 -13.64 -14.97
C ARG A 238 -1.37 -12.65 -15.15
N PHE A 239 -0.96 -11.92 -14.11
CA PHE A 239 0.23 -11.06 -14.16
C PHE A 239 1.53 -11.89 -14.17
N ILE A 240 1.63 -12.93 -13.34
CA ILE A 240 2.80 -13.84 -13.33
C ILE A 240 3.02 -14.48 -14.70
N ASN A 241 1.94 -14.92 -15.35
CA ASN A 241 1.98 -15.47 -16.72
C ASN A 241 2.42 -14.44 -17.78
N GLN A 242 2.35 -13.14 -17.48
CA GLN A 242 2.84 -12.04 -18.32
C GLN A 242 4.26 -11.59 -17.95
N GLY A 243 4.96 -12.36 -17.09
CA GLY A 243 6.36 -12.14 -16.74
C GLY A 243 6.58 -11.29 -15.49
N PHE A 244 5.53 -10.88 -14.79
CA PHE A 244 5.67 -10.18 -13.52
C PHE A 244 6.20 -11.13 -12.44
N LYS A 245 7.26 -10.70 -11.75
CA LYS A 245 7.73 -11.35 -10.53
C LYS A 245 7.14 -10.60 -9.35
N ILE A 246 6.42 -11.30 -8.48
CA ILE A 246 5.74 -10.74 -7.32
C ILE A 246 6.52 -11.14 -6.06
N LEU A 247 6.83 -10.18 -5.20
CA LEU A 247 7.53 -10.40 -3.94
C LEU A 247 6.72 -11.33 -3.01
N HIS A 248 7.33 -12.45 -2.63
CA HIS A 248 6.82 -13.36 -1.60
C HIS A 248 7.28 -12.98 -0.17
N LYS A 249 7.85 -11.78 0.01
CA LYS A 249 8.42 -11.31 1.29
C LYS A 249 8.09 -9.82 1.49
N GLY A 250 7.43 -9.51 2.59
CA GLY A 250 6.88 -8.18 2.88
C GLY A 250 5.36 -8.29 3.11
N PRO A 251 4.72 -7.29 3.75
CA PRO A 251 3.31 -7.33 4.08
C PRO A 251 2.49 -6.81 2.89
N CYS A 252 2.33 -7.68 1.89
CA CYS A 252 1.25 -7.52 0.93
C CYS A 252 0.70 -8.90 0.63
N GLY A 253 -0.63 -9.01 0.61
CA GLY A 253 -1.30 -10.30 0.68
C GLY A 253 -1.19 -10.91 2.08
N ILE A 254 -2.27 -10.72 2.84
CA ILE A 254 -2.73 -11.55 3.97
C ILE A 254 -2.15 -12.97 3.86
N SER A 255 -1.55 -13.59 4.88
CA SER A 255 -0.98 -14.96 4.71
C SER A 255 -2.07 -16.03 4.51
N ASN A 256 -1.82 -17.16 3.84
CA ASN A 256 -2.88 -18.16 3.48
C ASN A 256 -3.36 -19.01 4.67
N VAL A 257 -3.12 -18.50 5.86
CA VAL A 257 -3.65 -18.92 7.16
C VAL A 257 -4.67 -17.91 7.69
N LEU A 258 -4.58 -16.62 7.31
CA LEU A 258 -5.49 -15.55 7.74
C LEU A 258 -6.79 -15.47 6.93
N ALA A 259 -6.80 -15.69 5.60
CA ALA A 259 -8.07 -15.84 4.88
C ALA A 259 -8.79 -17.16 5.19
N LEU A 260 -8.07 -18.15 5.74
CA LEU A 260 -8.69 -19.33 6.34
C LEU A 260 -9.11 -19.08 7.80
N ALA A 261 -8.49 -18.12 8.51
CA ALA A 261 -8.97 -17.62 9.80
C ALA A 261 -10.17 -16.66 9.67
N SER A 262 -10.43 -16.08 8.49
CA SER A 262 -11.63 -15.26 8.20
C SER A 262 -12.94 -16.06 8.26
N PHE A 263 -12.90 -17.36 8.53
CA PHE A 263 -14.10 -18.20 8.69
C PHE A 263 -14.65 -18.27 10.12
N GLU A 264 -13.96 -17.73 11.13
CA GLU A 264 -14.50 -17.71 12.51
C GLU A 264 -14.40 -16.33 13.18
N THR A 265 -15.59 -15.80 13.50
CA THR A 265 -15.91 -14.67 14.40
C THR A 265 -15.70 -13.23 13.93
N GLU A 266 -16.84 -12.54 13.90
CA GLU A 266 -17.14 -11.10 14.05
C GLU A 266 -15.99 -10.07 14.13
N GLY A 267 -15.95 -9.19 13.12
CA GLY A 267 -15.53 -7.80 13.27
C GLY A 267 -14.16 -7.42 12.69
N GLY A 268 -14.12 -6.98 11.42
CA GLY A 268 -12.97 -6.21 10.92
C GLY A 268 -12.90 -6.01 9.39
N SER A 269 -12.46 -4.80 9.01
CA SER A 269 -12.29 -4.22 7.66
C SER A 269 -13.52 -3.43 7.21
N ILE A 270 -13.36 -2.26 6.59
CA ILE A 270 -12.23 -1.74 5.80
C ILE A 270 -11.99 -0.26 6.09
N ASN A 271 -10.75 0.24 5.93
CA ASN A 271 -10.35 1.47 5.20
C ASN A 271 -9.01 2.11 5.73
N SER A 272 -8.09 2.58 4.87
CA SER A 272 -7.12 3.68 5.13
C SER A 272 -6.46 4.06 3.79
N PRO A 273 -6.33 5.35 3.39
CA PRO A 273 -5.62 5.68 2.15
C PRO A 273 -4.11 5.73 2.34
N PHE A 274 -3.60 5.57 3.57
CA PHE A 274 -2.23 5.12 3.81
C PHE A 274 -2.11 3.59 3.61
N ASN A 275 -3.15 2.81 3.98
CA ASN A 275 -3.24 1.38 3.68
C ASN A 275 -3.69 1.04 2.24
N LEU A 276 -3.77 2.02 1.34
CA LEU A 276 -3.72 1.74 -0.12
C LEU A 276 -2.39 1.10 -0.54
N ILE A 277 -1.42 1.03 0.39
CA ILE A 277 -0.05 0.59 0.12
C ILE A 277 0.40 -0.58 1.05
N TYR A 278 -0.12 -0.80 2.29
CA TYR A 278 0.31 -1.90 3.22
C TYR A 278 -0.77 -2.54 4.15
N ASN A 279 -0.39 -3.58 4.92
CA ASN A 279 -1.25 -4.63 5.54
C ASN A 279 -0.61 -5.27 6.83
N VAL A 280 -1.19 -6.18 7.65
CA VAL A 280 -2.56 -6.36 8.23
C VAL A 280 -2.55 -7.43 9.38
N LEU A 281 -3.05 -7.05 10.58
CA LEU A 281 -3.66 -7.81 11.72
C LEU A 281 -3.03 -9.06 12.44
N PRO A 282 -3.30 -9.22 13.77
CA PRO A 282 -3.20 -10.47 14.56
C PRO A 282 -4.58 -11.02 15.05
N ALA A 283 -4.73 -12.13 15.81
CA ALA A 283 -4.16 -13.51 15.74
C ALA A 283 -4.68 -14.43 16.90
N LEU A 284 -5.50 -15.47 16.63
CA LEU A 284 -5.75 -16.62 17.55
C LEU A 284 -6.00 -17.95 16.79
N ASP A 285 -6.05 -19.05 17.54
CA ASP A 285 -5.80 -20.49 17.25
C ASP A 285 -5.51 -21.09 15.84
N LYS A 286 -4.63 -22.09 15.84
CA LYS A 286 -3.78 -22.44 14.68
C LYS A 286 -4.14 -23.75 13.97
N SER A 287 -5.26 -23.83 13.25
CA SER A 287 -5.51 -24.94 12.31
C SER A 287 -6.38 -24.59 11.11
N PHE A 288 -6.29 -25.38 10.02
CA PHE A 288 -7.09 -25.21 8.79
C PHE A 288 -7.58 -26.57 8.24
N PRO A 289 -8.78 -26.68 7.65
CA PRO A 289 -9.30 -27.94 7.13
C PRO A 289 -8.54 -28.40 5.87
N CYS A 290 -8.35 -29.72 5.72
CA CYS A 290 -7.74 -30.27 4.52
C CYS A 290 -8.68 -30.20 3.29
N PRO A 291 -8.25 -29.69 2.12
CA PRO A 291 -9.11 -29.60 0.93
C PRO A 291 -9.52 -30.95 0.31
N SER A 292 -8.95 -32.08 0.76
CA SER A 292 -9.27 -33.42 0.27
C SER A 292 -9.98 -34.31 1.29
N CYS A 293 -9.86 -34.02 2.59
CA CYS A 293 -10.43 -34.89 3.64
C CYS A 293 -11.00 -34.12 4.85
N GLU A 294 -11.10 -32.80 4.75
CA GLU A 294 -11.74 -31.83 5.68
C GLU A 294 -11.18 -31.76 7.12
N LYS A 295 -10.43 -32.77 7.57
CA LYS A 295 -9.80 -32.82 8.88
C LYS A 295 -8.80 -31.68 9.12
N PRO A 296 -8.71 -31.14 10.34
CA PRO A 296 -7.90 -29.97 10.66
C PRO A 296 -6.39 -30.25 10.65
N ILE A 297 -5.63 -29.36 10.01
CA ILE A 297 -4.18 -29.37 9.86
C ILE A 297 -3.61 -28.19 10.67
N PRO A 298 -2.66 -28.41 11.61
CA PRO A 298 -2.07 -27.31 12.39
C PRO A 298 -1.36 -26.28 11.51
N SER A 299 -1.72 -24.99 11.65
CA SER A 299 -1.10 -23.91 10.88
C SER A 299 0.23 -23.45 11.50
N GLY A 300 1.09 -22.81 10.69
CA GLY A 300 2.38 -22.27 11.13
C GLY A 300 3.51 -23.28 11.36
N LYS A 301 3.31 -24.58 11.14
CA LYS A 301 4.32 -25.65 11.36
C LYS A 301 5.08 -26.11 10.11
N GLY A 302 4.97 -25.40 8.98
CA GLY A 302 5.65 -25.80 7.72
C GLY A 302 5.15 -27.13 7.14
N ILE A 303 3.88 -27.47 7.38
CA ILE A 303 3.29 -28.74 6.94
C ILE A 303 3.00 -28.68 5.43
N THR A 304 3.78 -29.41 4.64
CA THR A 304 3.66 -29.51 3.17
C THR A 304 2.75 -30.64 2.69
N LYS A 305 2.36 -31.54 3.60
CA LYS A 305 1.56 -32.74 3.34
C LYS A 305 0.49 -32.91 4.41
N CYS A 306 -0.75 -33.17 4.04
CA CYS A 306 -1.82 -33.38 5.02
C CYS A 306 -1.49 -34.57 5.95
N PRO A 307 -1.49 -34.40 7.28
CA PRO A 307 -1.20 -35.49 8.21
C PRO A 307 -2.31 -36.57 8.25
N HIS A 308 -3.49 -36.29 7.67
CA HIS A 308 -4.65 -37.18 7.71
C HIS A 308 -4.87 -37.99 6.43
N CYS A 309 -4.71 -37.40 5.24
CA CYS A 309 -4.91 -38.06 3.95
C CYS A 309 -3.65 -38.10 3.06
N GLY A 310 -2.58 -37.42 3.46
CA GLY A 310 -1.32 -37.45 2.72
C GLY A 310 -1.28 -36.64 1.42
N ILE A 311 -2.31 -35.87 1.07
CA ILE A 311 -2.26 -34.98 -0.11
C ILE A 311 -1.26 -33.85 0.10
N THR A 312 -0.52 -33.46 -0.94
CA THR A 312 0.36 -32.28 -0.95
C THR A 312 -0.32 -31.07 -1.61
N LYS A 313 0.22 -29.86 -1.40
CA LYS A 313 -0.33 -28.63 -2.00
C LYS A 313 -0.30 -28.69 -3.54
N GLU A 314 0.79 -29.22 -4.08
CA GLU A 314 1.05 -29.35 -5.51
C GLU A 314 -0.02 -30.26 -6.14
N GLN A 315 -0.33 -31.39 -5.50
CA GLN A 315 -1.37 -32.32 -5.97
C GLN A 315 -2.80 -31.73 -5.95
N VAL A 316 -3.06 -30.74 -5.09
CA VAL A 316 -4.34 -30.01 -5.12
C VAL A 316 -4.37 -29.05 -6.30
N GLY A 317 -3.29 -28.29 -6.53
CA GLY A 317 -3.20 -27.34 -7.65
C GLY A 317 -3.06 -27.97 -9.04
N SER A 318 -2.52 -29.20 -9.14
CA SER A 318 -2.35 -29.91 -10.42
C SER A 318 -3.59 -30.65 -10.91
N ASN A 319 -4.65 -30.79 -10.10
CA ASN A 319 -5.87 -31.53 -10.45
C ASN A 319 -7.04 -30.60 -10.82
N CYS A 320 -6.75 -29.37 -11.23
CA CYS A 320 -7.73 -28.38 -11.70
C CYS A 320 -7.63 -28.21 -13.22
N ASP A 321 -7.94 -29.28 -13.94
CA ASP A 321 -8.36 -29.25 -15.36
C ASP A 321 -9.86 -28.93 -15.46
#